data_AF-A0A642KRN0-F1
#
_entry.id   AF-A0A642KRN0-F1
#
_cell.length_a   1.000
_cell.length_b   1.000
_cell.length_c   1.000
_cell.angle_alpha   90.00
_cell.angle_beta   90.00
_cell.angle_gamma   90.00
#
_symmetry.space_group_name_H-M   'P 1'
#
loop_
_entity.id
_entity.type
_entity.pdbx_description
1 polymer ?
#
loop_
_entity_poly.entity_id
_entity_poly.type
_entity_poly.pdbx_seq_one_letter_code
_entity_poly.pdbx_strand_id
1 'polypeptide(L)'
;MISVPVIDCSGCHLNDGSGSCSPENCHKVEAFWEQRRFELAKAALQGFCSKNYILLDKQDDGYLCKRAVQCADKMVKLLRT
;
A
#
# COMPACT_ATOMS: atom_id res chain seq x y z
N MET A 1 8.80 -11.68 -10.48
CA MET A 1 7.83 -11.72 -9.37
C MET A 1 8.31 -10.75 -8.31
N ILE A 2 7.45 -9.85 -7.80
CA ILE A 2 7.81 -8.99 -6.68
C ILE A 2 7.63 -9.81 -5.40
N SER A 3 8.72 -10.17 -4.73
CA SER A 3 8.64 -10.84 -3.43
C SER A 3 7.98 -9.92 -2.43
N VAL A 4 6.86 -10.35 -1.88
CA VAL A 4 6.16 -9.67 -0.80
C VAL A 4 6.75 -10.21 0.50
N PRO A 5 7.51 -9.42 1.27
CA PRO A 5 7.89 -9.86 2.61
C PRO A 5 6.62 -10.08 3.42
N VAL A 6 6.45 -11.30 3.93
CA VAL A 6 5.40 -11.66 4.88
C VAL A 6 5.75 -10.94 6.18
N ILE A 7 4.86 -10.06 6.64
CA ILE A 7 5.01 -9.45 7.96
C ILE A 7 4.66 -10.54 8.98
N ASP A 8 5.66 -10.98 9.72
CA ASP A 8 5.43 -11.78 10.89
C ASP A 8 4.98 -10.86 12.05
N CYS A 9 3.68 -10.86 12.33
CA CYS A 9 3.11 -10.11 13.47
C CYS A 9 3.58 -10.67 14.83
N SER A 10 4.24 -11.85 14.88
CA SER A 10 4.83 -12.40 16.11
C SER A 10 5.91 -11.50 16.72
N GLY A 11 6.51 -10.58 15.95
CA GLY A 11 7.42 -9.56 16.47
C GLY A 11 6.73 -8.32 17.08
N CYS A 12 5.41 -8.18 16.93
CA CYS A 12 4.64 -7.00 17.33
C CYS A 12 3.62 -7.28 18.44
N HIS A 13 3.08 -8.51 18.53
CA HIS A 13 2.18 -8.87 19.62
C HIS A 13 2.95 -8.98 20.94
N LEU A 14 2.40 -8.36 21.99
CA LEU A 14 2.85 -8.61 23.35
C LEU A 14 2.55 -10.07 23.69
N ASN A 15 3.57 -10.82 24.13
CA ASN A 15 3.44 -12.21 24.60
C ASN A 15 2.79 -12.30 26.00
N ASP A 16 1.84 -11.42 26.29
CA ASP A 16 1.11 -11.34 27.57
C ASP A 16 -0.30 -11.95 27.47
N GLY A 17 -0.66 -12.51 26.32
CA GLY A 17 -1.99 -13.09 26.07
C GLY A 17 -3.08 -12.05 25.83
N SER A 18 -2.75 -10.76 25.79
CA SER A 18 -3.72 -9.67 25.54
C SER A 18 -4.06 -9.48 24.07
N GLY A 19 -3.22 -9.98 23.16
CA GLY A 19 -3.32 -9.71 21.72
C GLY A 19 -2.93 -8.29 21.31
N SER A 20 -2.44 -7.46 22.25
CA SER A 20 -2.09 -6.05 22.02
C SER A 20 -0.78 -5.90 21.24
N CYS A 21 -0.67 -4.86 20.40
CA CYS A 21 0.57 -4.52 19.71
C CYS A 21 1.50 -3.69 20.60
N SER A 22 2.81 -3.98 20.62
CA SER A 22 3.81 -3.11 21.24
C SER A 22 3.84 -1.73 20.55
N PRO A 23 3.82 -0.60 21.29
CA PRO A 23 3.85 0.74 20.72
C PRO A 23 5.08 1.01 19.84
N GLU A 24 6.24 0.45 20.20
CA GLU A 24 7.48 0.68 19.45
C GLU A 24 7.58 -0.10 18.13
N ASN A 25 6.88 -1.24 18.04
CA ASN A 25 6.85 -2.06 16.82
C ASN A 25 5.60 -1.77 15.95
N CYS A 26 4.52 -1.26 16.53
CA CYS A 26 3.33 -0.79 15.81
C CYS A 26 3.68 0.32 14.79
N HIS A 27 4.55 1.27 15.15
CA HIS A 27 5.02 2.30 14.23
C HIS A 27 5.79 1.74 13.02
N LYS A 28 6.47 0.59 13.16
CA LYS A 28 7.17 -0.07 12.04
C LYS A 28 6.19 -0.77 11.11
N VAL A 29 5.09 -1.31 11.65
CA VAL A 29 4.02 -1.93 10.86
C VAL A 29 3.27 -0.88 10.04
N GLU A 30 2.90 0.25 10.65
CA GLU A 30 2.26 1.34 9.89
C GLU A 30 3.21 1.93 8.83
N ALA A 31 4.47 2.17 9.16
CA ALA A 31 5.48 2.63 8.19
C ALA A 31 5.68 1.63 7.03
N PHE A 32 5.67 0.32 7.32
CA PHE A 32 5.75 -0.71 6.28
C PHE A 32 4.56 -0.64 5.32
N TRP A 33 3.34 -0.55 5.86
CA TRP A 33 2.13 -0.50 5.05
C TRP A 33 2.02 0.79 4.26
N GLU A 34 2.50 1.91 4.82
CA GLU A 34 2.60 3.17 4.12
C GLU A 34 3.61 3.09 2.97
N GLN A 35 4.81 2.55 3.18
CA GLN A 35 5.77 2.31 2.11
C GLN A 35 5.18 1.41 1.02
N ARG A 36 4.46 0.35 1.41
CA ARG A 36 3.83 -0.57 0.47
C ARG A 36 2.69 0.08 -0.32
N ARG A 37 1.89 0.94 0.32
CA ARG A 37 0.89 1.78 -0.34
C ARG A 37 1.53 2.67 -1.40
N PHE A 38 2.67 3.30 -1.09
CA PHE A 38 3.39 4.14 -2.04
C PHE A 38 3.89 3.36 -3.27
N GLU A 39 4.51 2.19 -3.09
CA GLU A 39 4.97 1.35 -4.20
C GLU A 39 3.81 0.85 -5.08
N LEU A 40 2.68 0.48 -4.46
CA LEU A 40 1.47 0.09 -5.19
C LEU A 40 0.88 1.27 -5.99
N ALA A 41 0.86 2.47 -5.41
CA ALA A 41 0.39 3.67 -6.10
C ALA A 41 1.31 4.01 -7.28
N LYS A 42 2.63 3.93 -7.11
CA LYS A 42 3.62 4.13 -8.17
C LYS A 42 3.42 3.13 -9.31
N ALA A 43 3.24 1.85 -9.02
CA ALA A 43 2.98 0.82 -10.03
C ALA A 43 1.66 1.06 -10.78
N ALA A 44 0.59 1.46 -10.07
CA ALA A 44 -0.69 1.81 -10.68
C ALA A 44 -0.56 3.03 -11.62
N LEU A 45 0.14 4.08 -11.18
CA LEU A 45 0.40 5.27 -11.99
C LEU A 45 1.21 4.93 -13.25
N GLN A 46 2.27 4.13 -13.11
CA GLN A 46 3.02 3.61 -14.26
C GLN A 46 2.12 2.83 -15.24
N GLY A 47 1.18 2.03 -14.73
CA GLY A 47 0.17 1.33 -15.54
C GLY A 47 -0.77 2.28 -16.30
N PHE A 48 -1.20 3.37 -15.66
CA PHE A 48 -2.04 4.39 -16.30
C PHE A 48 -1.27 5.18 -17.37
N CYS A 49 0.00 5.52 -17.11
CA CYS A 49 0.85 6.27 -18.04
C CYS A 49 1.39 5.41 -19.20
N SER A 50 1.54 4.09 -19.02
CA SER A 50 2.07 3.17 -20.05
C SER A 50 1.03 2.72 -21.07
N LYS A 51 -0.26 2.77 -20.72
CA LYS A 51 -1.33 2.61 -21.71
C LYS A 51 -1.55 3.94 -22.41
N ASN A 52 -1.98 3.85 -23.66
CA ASN A 52 -2.58 4.94 -24.44
C ASN A 52 -3.87 5.53 -23.79
N TYR A 53 -3.99 5.52 -22.46
CA TYR A 53 -5.04 6.18 -21.69
C TYR A 53 -4.97 7.71 -21.85
N ILE A 54 -3.79 8.23 -22.20
CA ILE A 54 -3.55 9.65 -22.55
C ILE A 54 -4.23 10.02 -23.88
N LEU A 55 -4.73 9.05 -24.67
CA LEU A 55 -5.50 9.32 -25.90
C LEU A 55 -6.98 9.65 -25.67
N LEU A 56 -7.46 9.64 -24.42
CA LEU A 56 -8.80 10.13 -24.05
C LEU A 56 -8.65 11.43 -23.25
N ASP A 57 -8.41 12.53 -23.97
CA ASP A 57 -8.84 13.90 -23.68
C ASP A 57 -9.18 14.23 -22.20
N LYS A 58 -8.36 15.09 -21.56
CA LYS A 58 -8.68 15.93 -20.37
C LYS A 58 -8.67 15.31 -18.97
N GLN A 59 -7.85 14.32 -18.65
CA GLN A 59 -7.61 14.00 -17.23
C GLN A 59 -6.31 14.64 -16.73
N ASP A 60 -6.47 15.58 -15.80
CA ASP A 60 -5.40 16.22 -15.05
C ASP A 60 -4.53 15.17 -14.33
N ASP A 61 -3.22 15.42 -14.24
CA ASP A 61 -2.25 14.59 -13.52
C ASP A 61 -2.71 14.33 -12.08
N GLY A 62 -3.38 15.31 -11.47
CA GLY A 62 -4.01 15.18 -10.16
C GLY A 62 -5.08 14.08 -10.10
N TYR A 63 -5.87 13.90 -11.17
CA TYR A 63 -6.88 12.83 -11.25
C TYR A 63 -6.22 11.45 -11.33
N LEU A 64 -5.18 11.29 -12.15
CA LEU A 64 -4.46 10.02 -12.28
C LEU A 64 -3.76 9.63 -10.97
N CYS A 65 -3.12 10.60 -10.30
CA CYS A 65 -2.55 10.40 -8.97
C CYS A 65 -3.60 9.94 -7.96
N LYS A 66 -4.77 10.57 -7.93
CA LYS A 66 -5.88 10.18 -7.03
C LYS A 66 -6.35 8.75 -7.29
N ARG A 67 -6.49 8.34 -8.56
CA ARG A 67 -6.88 6.98 -8.93
C ARG A 67 -5.82 5.96 -8.52
N ALA A 68 -4.54 6.28 -8.70
CA ALA A 68 -3.43 5.43 -8.31
C ALA A 68 -3.40 5.17 -6.80
N VAL A 69 -3.59 6.22 -5.99
CA VAL A 69 -3.70 6.09 -4.52
C VAL A 69 -4.94 5.26 -4.13
N GLN A 70 -6.09 5.47 -4.77
CA GLN A 70 -7.29 4.67 -4.51
C GLN A 70 -7.10 3.18 -4.84
N CYS A 71 -6.34 2.86 -5.89
CA CYS A 71 -5.96 1.48 -6.21
C CYS A 71 -5.09 0.89 -5.09
N ALA A 72 -4.06 1.61 -4.66
CA ALA A 72 -3.19 1.18 -3.57
C ALA A 72 -3.97 0.91 -2.28
N ASP A 73 -4.94 1.77 -1.93
CA ASP A 73 -5.75 1.63 -0.71
C ASP A 73 -6.58 0.35 -0.70
N LYS A 74 -7.19 0.03 -1.85
CA LYS A 74 -7.93 -1.22 -2.01
C LYS A 74 -7.02 -2.43 -1.90
N MET A 75 -5.82 -2.36 -2.49
CA MET A 75 -4.85 -3.45 -2.43
C MET A 75 -4.30 -3.66 -1.01
N VAL A 76 -3.96 -2.58 -0.29
CA VAL A 76 -3.52 -2.69 1.12
C VAL A 76 -4.62 -3.30 1.98
N LYS A 77 -5.89 -2.91 1.80
CA LYS A 77 -7.01 -3.54 2.52
C LYS A 77 -7.11 -5.04 2.26
N LEU A 78 -6.92 -5.48 1.02
CA LEU A 78 -6.92 -6.91 0.65
C LEU A 78 -5.69 -7.69 1.15
N LEU A 79 -4.55 -7.01 1.32
CA LEU A 79 -3.31 -7.65 1.79
C LEU A 79 -3.20 -7.68 3.32
N ARG A 80 -3.95 -6.82 4.02
CA ARG A 80 -4.05 -6.78 5.48
C ARG A 80 -5.06 -7.79 6.04
N THR A 81 -5.95 -8.34 5.21
CA THR A 81 -6.90 -9.41 5.55
C THR A 81 -6.27 -10.78 5.37
#